data_AF-A0A497TDA5-F1
#
_entry.id   AF-A0A497TDA5-F1
#
_cell.length_a   1.000
_cell.length_b   1.000
_cell.length_c   1.000
_cell.angle_alpha   90.00
_cell.angle_beta   90.00
_cell.angle_gamma   90.00
#
_symmetry.space_group_name_H-M   'P 1'
#
loop_
_entity.id
_entity.type
_entity.pdbx_description
1 polymer ?
#
loop_
_entity_poly.entity_id
_entity_poly.type
_entity_poly.pdbx_seq_one_letter_code
_entity_poly.pdbx_strand_id
1 'polypeptide(L)'
;MIEVYRIFQLIFGVIVSFFILYFLIQYTSNYAGFQGNVLKTDILKSFRDEVSDVYTTGVYTNFTLFSRYDFSSCAINTTVHGVPEIVCDFAVSGIPITTPLLLCPGKRVFLWRDSVDLGWYKLFYVQAVPDMTLIFVPMDDSDEVWNLMRTLVSHLPDTSDPRITVNIKYDFCDGEPLKVCGGSSCEKEDFLKVIENVRAPSLRKCEHLPQRGRVITFSKSCESFEGICIEPPLMSGVGNAYISGTRRVFVYKDPIDLIALIIGYTKKDVFGITRAERVFDYKNKFFSEMISKAARISSERMKLIENFVPGQDECEANPGLKNCYCKDVYRELSDVLHTVSQIADSDYNSFQDMVKLSETLSHANELYQVLIERGCEYEV
;
A
#
# COMPACT_ATOMS: atom_id res chain seq x y z
N MET A 1 77.01 21.64 5.85
CA MET A 1 76.33 20.33 5.72
C MET A 1 75.18 20.12 6.72
N ILE A 2 74.97 21.01 7.69
CA ILE A 2 73.96 20.88 8.77
C ILE A 2 72.57 21.44 8.38
N GLU A 3 72.48 22.33 7.39
CA GLU A 3 71.21 22.96 7.00
C GLU A 3 70.30 22.07 6.13
N VAL A 4 70.87 21.24 5.24
CA VAL A 4 70.09 20.36 4.35
C VAL A 4 69.36 19.28 5.14
N TYR A 5 70.00 18.71 6.17
CA TYR A 5 69.39 17.69 7.02
C TYR A 5 68.18 18.24 7.81
N ARG A 6 68.28 19.46 8.35
CA ARG A 6 67.17 20.12 9.05
C ARG A 6 66.00 20.44 8.12
N ILE A 7 66.28 20.90 6.90
CA ILE A 7 65.25 21.16 5.89
C ILE A 7 64.55 19.84 5.50
N PHE A 8 65.32 18.77 5.29
CA PHE A 8 64.76 17.45 4.97
C PHE A 8 63.88 16.91 6.10
N GLN A 9 64.32 17.05 7.35
CA GLN A 9 63.57 16.62 8.53
C GLN A 9 62.27 17.41 8.72
N LEU A 10 62.28 18.71 8.39
CA LEU A 10 61.10 19.57 8.42
C LEU A 10 60.10 19.19 7.32
N ILE A 11 60.57 18.98 6.08
CA ILE A 11 59.73 18.51 4.97
C ILE A 11 59.14 17.13 5.28
N PHE A 12 59.96 16.20 5.77
CA PHE A 12 59.50 14.85 6.12
C PHE A 12 58.50 14.87 7.29
N GLY A 13 58.73 15.71 8.30
CA GLY A 13 57.80 15.93 9.41
C GLY A 13 56.45 16.48 8.95
N VAL A 14 56.43 17.41 7.99
CA VAL A 14 55.20 17.93 7.39
C VAL A 14 54.47 16.84 6.59
N ILE A 15 55.17 16.06 5.79
CA ILE A 15 54.58 14.96 5.01
C ILE A 15 53.95 13.92 5.93
N VAL A 16 54.68 13.47 6.97
CA VAL A 16 54.18 12.49 7.94
C VAL A 16 52.98 13.04 8.72
N SER A 17 53.01 14.31 9.14
CA SER A 17 51.90 14.94 9.83
C SER A 17 50.65 15.03 8.95
N PHE A 18 50.81 15.39 7.67
CA PHE A 18 49.72 15.40 6.70
C PHE A 18 49.14 13.98 6.50
N PHE A 19 50.01 12.97 6.40
CA PHE A 19 49.59 11.58 6.23
C PHE A 19 48.79 11.07 7.44
N ILE A 20 49.24 11.38 8.67
CA ILE A 20 48.54 11.03 9.91
C ILE A 20 47.20 11.75 9.99
N LEU A 21 47.14 13.05 9.67
CA LEU A 21 45.90 13.83 9.68
C LEU A 21 44.90 13.29 8.65
N TYR A 22 45.36 13.02 7.42
CA TYR A 22 44.54 12.42 6.37
C TYR A 22 43.96 11.07 6.81
N PHE A 23 44.78 10.19 7.38
CA PHE A 23 44.33 8.90 7.89
C PHE A 23 43.33 9.04 9.04
N LEU A 24 43.56 9.96 9.98
CA LEU A 24 42.63 10.22 11.08
C LEU A 24 41.28 10.71 10.58
N ILE A 25 41.25 11.66 9.64
CA ILE A 25 40.02 12.20 9.06
C ILE A 25 39.28 11.11 8.27
N GLN A 26 39.99 10.35 7.43
CA GLN A 26 39.41 9.22 6.69
C GLN A 26 38.84 8.16 7.63
N TYR A 27 39.59 7.80 8.68
CA TYR A 27 39.18 6.77 9.63
C TYR A 27 37.95 7.22 10.44
N THR A 28 37.93 8.44 10.96
CA THR A 28 36.75 8.98 11.67
C THR A 28 35.55 9.11 10.74
N SER A 29 35.75 9.57 9.50
CA SER A 29 34.68 9.67 8.49
C SER A 29 34.07 8.30 8.18
N ASN A 30 34.90 7.29 7.88
CA ASN A 30 34.44 5.94 7.56
C ASN A 30 33.80 5.25 8.77
N TYR A 31 34.35 5.46 9.97
CA TYR A 31 33.81 4.90 11.20
C TYR A 31 32.45 5.53 11.57
N ALA A 32 32.29 6.85 11.42
CA ALA A 32 31.02 7.52 11.61
C ALA A 32 29.96 7.05 10.60
N GLY A 33 30.35 6.86 9.34
CA GLY A 33 29.49 6.28 8.31
C GLY A 33 29.05 4.84 8.63
N PHE A 34 29.98 4.01 9.07
CA PHE A 34 29.70 2.62 9.47
C PHE A 34 28.75 2.55 10.67
N GLN A 35 29.00 3.32 11.74
CA GLN A 35 28.09 3.40 12.88
C GLN A 35 26.70 3.89 12.49
N GLY A 36 26.62 4.87 11.59
CA GLY A 36 25.35 5.35 11.04
C GLY A 36 24.58 4.25 10.31
N ASN A 37 25.26 3.41 9.52
CA ASN A 37 24.63 2.29 8.81
C ASN A 37 24.14 1.20 9.78
N VAL A 38 24.93 0.85 10.80
CA VAL A 38 24.52 -0.12 11.84
C VAL A 38 23.23 0.36 12.52
N LEU A 39 23.17 1.63 12.93
CA LEU A 39 21.99 2.21 13.56
C LEU A 39 20.76 2.20 12.63
N LYS A 40 20.93 2.52 11.34
CA LYS A 40 19.84 2.44 10.35
C LYS A 40 19.31 1.02 10.21
N THR A 41 20.19 0.02 10.18
CA THR A 41 19.79 -1.40 10.12
C THR A 41 19.03 -1.82 11.37
N ASP A 42 19.48 -1.42 12.56
CA ASP A 42 18.79 -1.75 13.81
C ASP A 42 17.39 -1.13 13.86
N ILE A 43 17.24 0.12 13.39
CA ILE A 43 15.94 0.77 13.24
C ILE A 43 15.03 -0.02 12.29
N LEU A 44 15.53 -0.48 11.15
CA LEU A 44 14.72 -1.28 10.21
C LEU A 44 14.35 -2.66 10.76
N LYS A 45 15.22 -3.28 11.57
CA LYS A 45 14.88 -4.53 12.28
C LYS A 45 13.78 -4.30 13.30
N SER A 46 13.89 -3.25 14.12
CA SER A 46 12.82 -2.86 15.04
C SER A 46 11.52 -2.58 14.29
N PHE A 47 11.59 -1.87 13.16
CA PHE A 47 10.43 -1.63 12.31
C PHE A 47 9.78 -2.94 11.83
N ARG A 48 10.56 -3.91 11.35
CA ARG A 48 10.06 -5.23 10.96
C ARG A 48 9.35 -5.92 12.12
N ASP A 49 9.96 -5.89 13.31
CA ASP A 49 9.41 -6.55 14.50
C ASP A 49 8.08 -5.90 14.92
N GLU A 50 8.00 -4.58 14.90
CA GLU A 50 6.77 -3.82 15.17
C GLU A 50 5.68 -4.10 14.12
N VAL A 51 6.03 -4.18 12.83
CA VAL A 51 5.07 -4.55 11.77
C VAL A 51 4.53 -5.96 12.00
N SER A 52 5.40 -6.90 12.37
CA SER A 52 4.99 -8.27 12.70
C SER A 52 4.04 -8.29 13.91
N ASP A 53 4.33 -7.50 14.94
CA ASP A 53 3.48 -7.39 16.13
C ASP A 53 2.12 -6.79 15.79
N VAL A 54 2.07 -5.65 15.07
CA VAL A 54 0.83 -5.00 14.62
C VAL A 54 -0.03 -5.96 13.80
N TYR A 55 0.59 -6.76 12.92
CA TYR A 55 -0.15 -7.72 12.10
C TYR A 55 -0.82 -8.81 12.93
N THR A 56 -0.07 -9.37 13.89
CA THR A 56 -0.52 -10.49 14.73
C THR A 56 -1.50 -10.05 15.81
N THR A 57 -1.22 -8.94 16.51
CA THR A 57 -2.04 -8.44 17.62
C THR A 57 -3.19 -7.55 17.16
N GLY A 58 -3.02 -6.86 16.03
CA GLY A 58 -3.94 -5.82 15.56
C GLY A 58 -3.82 -4.49 16.28
N VAL A 59 -2.89 -4.35 17.22
CA VAL A 59 -2.65 -3.10 17.95
C VAL A 59 -1.79 -2.19 17.08
N TYR A 60 -2.30 -1.01 16.75
CA TYR A 60 -1.54 0.00 15.99
C TYR A 60 -0.48 0.68 16.86
N THR A 61 0.57 1.20 16.23
CA THR A 61 1.67 1.88 16.93
C THR A 61 2.26 3.01 16.09
N ASN A 62 2.86 3.99 16.76
CA ASN A 62 3.56 5.09 16.10
C ASN A 62 5.07 4.80 16.08
N PHE A 63 5.61 4.60 14.88
CA PHE A 63 7.03 4.33 14.70
C PHE A 63 7.80 5.62 14.43
N THR A 64 8.53 6.08 15.45
CA THR A 64 9.19 7.40 15.45
C THR A 64 10.68 7.37 15.11
N LEU A 65 11.28 6.18 14.98
CA LEU A 65 12.73 6.03 14.83
C LEU A 65 13.25 6.50 13.46
N PHE A 66 12.39 6.63 12.45
CA PHE A 66 12.76 7.20 11.15
C PHE A 66 13.09 8.71 11.20
N SER A 67 12.90 9.37 12.34
CA SER A 67 13.08 10.82 12.46
C SER A 67 14.54 11.28 12.39
N ARG A 68 15.48 10.37 12.64
CA ARG A 68 16.90 10.69 12.82
C ARG A 68 17.74 10.45 11.58
N TYR A 69 17.26 9.63 10.65
CA TYR A 69 18.05 9.15 9.51
C TYR A 69 17.27 9.23 8.21
N ASP A 70 17.99 9.39 7.10
CA ASP A 70 17.39 9.32 5.78
C ASP A 70 17.28 7.86 5.29
N PHE A 71 16.04 7.44 5.03
CA PHE A 71 15.63 6.14 4.47
C PHE A 71 14.96 6.32 3.08
N SER A 72 15.23 7.43 2.39
CA SER A 72 14.67 7.69 1.06
C SER A 72 15.12 6.70 0.00
N SER A 73 16.30 6.10 0.16
CA SER A 73 16.86 5.05 -0.70
C SER A 73 16.24 3.66 -0.47
N CYS A 74 15.50 3.47 0.62
CA CYS A 74 14.92 2.18 0.95
C CYS A 74 13.65 1.90 0.13
N ALA A 75 13.56 0.67 -0.36
CA ALA A 75 12.44 0.12 -1.09
C ALA A 75 12.21 -1.35 -0.70
N ILE A 76 11.02 -1.87 -1.01
CA ILE A 76 10.77 -3.30 -0.91
C ILE A 76 11.21 -3.95 -2.22
N ASN A 77 12.05 -4.99 -2.11
CA ASN A 77 12.44 -5.84 -3.22
C ASN A 77 11.67 -7.16 -3.13
N THR A 78 11.10 -7.57 -4.26
CA THR A 78 10.38 -8.83 -4.41
C THR A 78 11.10 -9.69 -5.44
N THR A 79 12.00 -10.56 -5.00
CA THR A 79 12.53 -11.59 -5.92
C THR A 79 11.41 -12.58 -6.25
N VAL A 80 11.44 -13.22 -7.43
CA VAL A 80 10.37 -14.11 -7.94
C VAL A 80 10.17 -15.35 -7.05
N HIS A 81 11.14 -15.68 -6.18
CA HIS A 81 11.10 -16.88 -5.34
C HIS A 81 11.55 -16.64 -3.88
N GLY A 82 11.66 -15.39 -3.44
CA GLY A 82 12.16 -15.04 -2.11
C GLY A 82 11.15 -14.30 -1.25
N VAL A 83 11.33 -14.37 0.06
CA VAL A 83 10.61 -13.52 1.02
C VAL A 83 10.90 -12.06 0.64
N PRO A 84 9.90 -11.16 0.57
CA PRO A 84 10.15 -9.75 0.27
C PRO A 84 11.14 -9.15 1.27
N GLU A 85 12.00 -8.25 0.81
CA GLU A 85 13.04 -7.65 1.67
C GLU A 85 13.06 -6.13 1.56
N ILE A 86 13.32 -5.44 2.67
CA ILE A 86 13.69 -4.03 2.64
C ILE A 86 15.15 -3.93 2.18
N VAL A 87 15.34 -3.35 1.01
CA VAL A 87 16.65 -3.08 0.42
C VAL A 87 16.89 -1.58 0.38
N CYS A 88 18.09 -1.17 0.78
CA CYS A 88 18.54 0.22 0.81
C CYS A 88 19.95 0.29 0.21
N ASP A 89 20.42 1.49 -0.10
CA ASP A 89 21.73 1.77 -0.72
C ASP A 89 22.94 1.61 0.22
N PHE A 90 22.73 1.31 1.50
CA PHE A 90 23.80 1.09 2.48
C PHE A 90 24.13 -0.39 2.68
N ALA A 91 25.39 -0.68 3.05
CA ALA A 91 26.03 -2.00 3.01
C ALA A 91 25.37 -3.12 3.85
N VAL A 92 24.38 -2.80 4.69
CA VAL A 92 23.64 -3.75 5.53
C VAL A 92 22.15 -3.59 5.24
N SER A 93 21.71 -4.15 4.11
CA SER A 93 20.31 -4.19 3.65
C SER A 93 19.89 -5.64 3.30
N GLY A 94 18.61 -5.89 3.04
CA GLY A 94 18.08 -7.26 2.87
C GLY A 94 17.29 -7.76 4.09
N ILE A 95 16.49 -6.88 4.71
CA ILE A 95 15.71 -7.22 5.91
C ILE A 95 14.40 -7.89 5.46
N PRO A 96 14.15 -9.17 5.78
CA PRO A 96 12.97 -9.88 5.31
C PRO A 96 11.70 -9.34 5.96
N ILE A 97 10.64 -9.26 5.16
CA ILE A 97 9.28 -8.91 5.54
C ILE A 97 8.40 -10.13 5.30
N THR A 98 7.87 -10.70 6.38
CA THR A 98 6.93 -11.83 6.34
C THR A 98 5.46 -11.42 6.34
N THR A 99 5.20 -10.11 6.47
CA THR A 99 3.87 -9.53 6.62
C THR A 99 3.53 -8.67 5.40
N PRO A 100 2.33 -8.78 4.80
CA PRO A 100 1.89 -7.86 3.76
C PRO A 100 1.95 -6.40 4.26
N LEU A 101 2.81 -5.57 3.65
CA LEU A 101 3.12 -4.22 4.15
C LEU A 101 3.19 -3.17 3.02
N LEU A 102 2.38 -2.12 3.12
CA LEU A 102 2.54 -0.91 2.32
C LEU A 102 3.47 0.08 3.03
N LEU A 103 4.65 0.33 2.49
CA LEU A 103 5.69 1.11 3.14
C LEU A 103 5.97 2.45 2.43
N CYS A 104 5.82 3.56 3.15
CA CYS A 104 6.47 4.81 2.79
C CYS A 104 7.15 5.45 4.01
N PRO A 105 8.49 5.38 4.12
CA PRO A 105 9.19 6.00 5.22
C PRO A 105 9.08 7.52 5.13
N GLY A 106 8.79 8.13 6.27
CA GLY A 106 8.86 9.56 6.51
C GLY A 106 9.56 9.82 7.85
N LYS A 107 9.62 11.08 8.29
CA LYS A 107 10.24 11.42 9.59
C LYS A 107 9.62 10.62 10.75
N ARG A 108 8.33 10.35 10.70
CA ARG A 108 7.61 9.44 11.59
C ARG A 108 6.56 8.75 10.74
N VAL A 109 6.21 7.52 11.10
CA VAL A 109 5.17 6.76 10.41
C VAL A 109 4.21 6.15 11.42
N PHE A 110 2.93 6.15 11.08
CA PHE A 110 1.90 5.46 11.82
C PHE A 110 1.73 4.07 11.21
N LEU A 111 1.85 3.04 12.05
CA LEU A 111 1.63 1.66 11.67
C LEU A 111 0.18 1.30 11.96
N TRP A 112 -0.54 0.91 10.91
CA TRP A 112 -1.96 0.58 10.98
C TRP A 112 -2.22 -0.76 10.31
N ARG A 113 -3.05 -1.61 10.93
CA ARG A 113 -3.53 -2.84 10.31
C ARG A 113 -4.88 -2.58 9.66
N ASP A 114 -5.00 -2.98 8.41
CA ASP A 114 -6.27 -2.94 7.67
C ASP A 114 -6.50 -4.27 6.96
N SER A 115 -7.63 -4.39 6.25
CA SER A 115 -8.00 -5.58 5.51
C SER A 115 -8.82 -5.24 4.27
N VAL A 116 -8.73 -6.10 3.26
CA VAL A 116 -9.71 -6.17 2.19
C VAL A 116 -10.51 -7.45 2.30
N ASP A 117 -11.82 -7.29 2.22
CA ASP A 117 -12.79 -8.36 2.25
C ASP A 117 -13.17 -8.75 0.82
N LEU A 118 -12.88 -10.00 0.45
CA LEU A 118 -13.28 -10.57 -0.84
C LEU A 118 -14.64 -11.30 -0.75
N GLY A 119 -15.33 -11.20 0.40
CA GLY A 119 -16.56 -11.90 0.72
C GLY A 119 -16.33 -13.28 1.28
N TRP A 120 -15.57 -14.11 0.57
CA TRP A 120 -15.22 -15.49 0.96
C TRP A 120 -13.88 -15.57 1.72
N TYR A 121 -13.08 -14.50 1.71
CA TYR A 121 -11.80 -14.44 2.39
C TYR A 121 -11.39 -13.00 2.70
N LYS A 122 -10.77 -12.79 3.87
CA LYS A 122 -10.31 -11.48 4.33
C LYS A 122 -8.79 -11.40 4.34
N LEU A 123 -8.24 -10.54 3.49
CA LEU A 123 -6.80 -10.30 3.37
C LEU A 123 -6.40 -9.14 4.29
N PHE A 124 -5.69 -9.46 5.39
CA PHE A 124 -5.11 -8.45 6.27
C PHE A 124 -3.78 -7.94 5.74
N TYR A 125 -3.48 -6.67 5.99
CA TYR A 125 -2.21 -6.03 5.64
C TYR A 125 -1.87 -4.88 6.61
N VAL A 126 -0.61 -4.47 6.62
CA VAL A 126 -0.13 -3.32 7.42
C VAL A 126 0.18 -2.16 6.49
N GLN A 127 -0.13 -0.94 6.93
CA GLN A 127 0.26 0.31 6.28
C GLN A 127 1.22 1.07 7.20
N ALA A 128 2.33 1.55 6.64
CA ALA A 128 3.24 2.47 7.30
C ALA A 128 3.12 3.85 6.64
N VAL A 129 2.30 4.71 7.24
CA VAL A 129 1.86 5.98 6.63
C VAL A 129 2.56 7.16 7.31
N PRO A 130 3.24 8.04 6.55
CA PRO A 130 3.85 9.24 7.11
C PRO A 130 2.84 10.40 7.22
N ASP A 131 3.25 11.48 7.90
CA ASP A 131 2.55 12.77 7.86
C ASP A 131 2.26 13.21 6.43
N MET A 132 1.00 13.51 6.12
CA MET A 132 0.58 14.00 4.81
C MET A 132 -0.76 14.73 4.87
N THR A 133 -0.96 15.66 3.93
CA THR A 133 -2.28 16.22 3.65
C THR A 133 -2.70 15.75 2.27
N LEU A 134 -3.79 14.99 2.17
CA LEU A 134 -4.37 14.59 0.90
C LEU A 134 -5.30 15.68 0.41
N ILE A 135 -5.09 16.14 -0.81
CA ILE A 135 -5.84 17.23 -1.42
C ILE A 135 -6.58 16.66 -2.61
N PHE A 136 -7.89 16.56 -2.50
CA PHE A 136 -8.73 16.00 -3.53
C PHE A 136 -9.21 17.07 -4.51
N VAL A 137 -9.18 16.73 -5.79
CA VAL A 137 -9.61 17.58 -6.90
C VAL A 137 -10.60 16.78 -7.76
N PRO A 138 -11.89 16.72 -7.38
CA PRO A 138 -12.90 16.05 -8.20
C PRO A 138 -13.26 16.92 -9.40
N MET A 139 -12.94 16.50 -10.63
CA MET A 139 -13.26 17.29 -11.84
C MET A 139 -14.72 17.11 -12.31
N ASP A 140 -15.45 16.16 -11.73
CA ASP A 140 -16.88 15.96 -11.94
C ASP A 140 -17.58 15.59 -10.63
N ASP A 141 -18.92 15.63 -10.62
CA ASP A 141 -19.78 15.41 -9.46
C ASP A 141 -20.43 14.02 -9.43
N SER A 142 -19.91 13.07 -10.21
CA SER A 142 -20.47 11.73 -10.34
C SER A 142 -20.40 10.91 -9.04
N ASP A 143 -21.41 10.06 -8.81
CA ASP A 143 -21.45 9.17 -7.64
C ASP A 143 -20.19 8.31 -7.53
N GLU A 144 -19.66 7.88 -8.67
CA GLU A 144 -18.45 7.07 -8.77
C GLU A 144 -17.23 7.79 -8.18
N VAL A 145 -17.02 9.07 -8.52
CA VAL A 145 -15.90 9.87 -7.99
C VAL A 145 -16.02 10.04 -6.47
N TRP A 146 -17.21 10.44 -5.99
CA TRP A 146 -17.42 10.69 -4.57
C TRP A 146 -17.36 9.40 -3.73
N ASN A 147 -17.88 8.28 -4.24
CA ASN A 147 -17.78 6.97 -3.59
C ASN A 147 -16.33 6.47 -3.57
N LEU A 148 -15.57 6.68 -4.64
CA LEU A 148 -14.15 6.33 -4.69
C LEU A 148 -13.36 7.15 -3.66
N MET A 149 -13.58 8.46 -3.59
CA MET A 149 -13.00 9.32 -2.55
C MET A 149 -13.31 8.82 -1.15
N ARG A 150 -14.59 8.54 -0.84
CA ARG A 150 -15.00 7.99 0.46
C ARG A 150 -14.27 6.70 0.79
N THR A 151 -14.17 5.80 -0.19
CA THR A 151 -13.53 4.50 -0.02
C THR A 151 -12.03 4.65 0.27
N LEU A 152 -11.33 5.53 -0.45
CA LEU A 152 -9.92 5.82 -0.20
C LEU A 152 -9.68 6.39 1.19
N VAL A 153 -10.48 7.37 1.61
CA VAL A 153 -10.37 7.95 2.95
C VAL A 153 -10.63 6.90 4.03
N SER A 154 -11.60 6.01 3.81
CA SER A 154 -11.95 4.95 4.76
C SER A 154 -10.81 3.96 5.02
N HIS A 155 -10.00 3.65 4.00
CA HIS A 155 -8.83 2.76 4.11
C HIS A 155 -7.57 3.41 4.72
N LEU A 156 -7.58 4.73 4.93
CA LEU A 156 -6.47 5.42 5.60
C LEU A 156 -6.69 5.46 7.12
N PRO A 157 -5.61 5.44 7.94
CA PRO A 157 -5.77 5.43 9.39
C PRO A 157 -6.36 6.73 9.91
N ASP A 158 -7.21 6.63 10.94
CA ASP A 158 -7.62 7.79 11.70
C ASP A 158 -6.49 8.20 12.65
N THR A 159 -6.08 9.47 12.54
CA THR A 159 -4.98 10.06 13.31
C THR A 159 -5.44 11.28 14.11
N SER A 160 -6.74 11.41 14.34
CA SER A 160 -7.37 12.48 15.13
C SER A 160 -6.98 12.48 16.62
N ASP A 161 -6.54 11.34 17.18
CA ASP A 161 -6.13 11.28 18.59
C ASP A 161 -4.91 12.19 18.83
N PRO A 162 -4.99 13.17 19.76
CA PRO A 162 -3.91 14.12 20.03
C PRO A 162 -2.62 13.47 20.56
N ARG A 163 -2.67 12.19 20.99
CA ARG A 163 -1.50 11.40 21.38
C ARG A 163 -0.73 10.85 20.17
N ILE A 164 -1.39 10.76 19.02
CA ILE A 164 -0.75 10.37 17.76
C ILE A 164 -0.03 11.59 17.21
N THR A 165 1.27 11.46 16.94
CA THR A 165 2.08 12.58 16.45
C THR A 165 2.13 12.65 14.93
N VAL A 166 1.64 11.61 14.26
CA VAL A 166 1.60 11.53 12.81
C VAL A 166 0.23 12.03 12.37
N ASN A 167 0.17 13.09 11.58
CA ASN A 167 -1.10 13.72 11.20
C ASN A 167 -1.39 13.47 9.72
N ILE A 168 -2.49 12.78 9.46
CA ILE A 168 -3.07 12.61 8.13
C ILE A 168 -4.30 13.51 8.04
N LYS A 169 -4.25 14.48 7.14
CA LYS A 169 -5.33 15.44 6.93
C LYS A 169 -5.88 15.37 5.52
N TYR A 170 -7.09 15.86 5.35
CA TYR A 170 -7.83 15.80 4.09
C TYR A 170 -8.34 17.18 3.72
N ASP A 171 -8.26 17.51 2.43
CA ASP A 171 -8.54 18.83 1.94
C ASP A 171 -9.09 18.83 0.51
N PHE A 172 -9.65 19.96 0.10
CA PHE A 172 -10.01 20.27 -1.27
C PHE A 172 -9.15 21.42 -1.79
N CYS A 173 -8.85 21.37 -3.08
CA CYS A 173 -8.09 22.40 -3.78
C CYS A 173 -8.71 23.81 -3.65
N ASP A 174 -10.04 23.85 -3.63
CA ASP A 174 -10.88 25.05 -3.66
C ASP A 174 -11.13 25.63 -2.26
N GLY A 175 -10.87 24.85 -1.20
CA GLY A 175 -11.13 25.19 0.21
C GLY A 175 -12.60 25.43 0.60
N GLU A 176 -13.49 25.65 -0.36
CA GLU A 176 -14.93 25.94 -0.17
C GLU A 176 -15.69 24.90 0.67
N PRO A 177 -15.44 23.57 0.55
CA PRO A 177 -16.13 22.55 1.35
C PRO A 177 -15.68 22.48 2.83
N LEU A 178 -14.64 23.23 3.25
CA LEU A 178 -14.02 23.09 4.58
C LEU A 178 -14.69 23.89 5.71
N LYS A 179 -15.89 24.45 5.50
CA LYS A 179 -16.59 25.20 6.56
C LYS A 179 -16.86 24.34 7.81
N VAL A 180 -17.02 23.04 7.63
CA VAL A 180 -17.19 22.05 8.72
C VAL A 180 -15.92 21.92 9.56
N CYS A 181 -14.75 22.13 8.95
CA CYS A 181 -13.43 21.93 9.56
C CYS A 181 -12.78 23.26 9.97
N GLY A 182 -13.60 24.28 10.25
CA GLY A 182 -13.15 25.61 10.67
C GLY A 182 -12.29 26.34 9.63
N GLY A 183 -12.40 25.99 8.35
CA GLY A 183 -11.59 26.56 7.27
C GLY A 183 -10.15 26.01 7.22
N SER A 184 -9.90 24.85 7.81
CA SER A 184 -8.60 24.15 7.76
C SER A 184 -8.77 22.72 7.24
N SER A 185 -7.67 22.07 6.84
CA SER A 185 -7.70 20.67 6.40
C SER A 185 -8.29 19.78 7.49
N CYS A 186 -9.27 18.97 7.11
CA CYS A 186 -10.08 18.13 7.99
C CYS A 186 -9.32 16.90 8.51
N GLU A 187 -9.74 16.43 9.68
CA GLU A 187 -9.46 15.06 10.13
C GLU A 187 -10.42 14.08 9.45
N LYS A 188 -10.16 12.77 9.58
CA LYS A 188 -10.83 11.72 8.79
C LYS A 188 -12.35 11.78 8.89
N GLU A 189 -12.89 11.69 10.10
CA GLU A 189 -14.35 11.62 10.32
C GLU A 189 -15.08 12.88 9.86
N ASP A 190 -14.49 14.05 10.07
CA ASP A 190 -15.10 15.30 9.63
C ASP A 190 -15.03 15.45 8.11
N PHE A 191 -13.96 14.99 7.47
CA PHE A 191 -13.88 14.94 6.02
C PHE A 191 -14.93 13.98 5.42
N LEU A 192 -15.12 12.80 6.02
CA LEU A 192 -16.14 11.84 5.59
C LEU A 192 -17.55 12.46 5.64
N LYS A 193 -17.87 13.25 6.67
CA LYS A 193 -19.13 14.01 6.73
C LYS A 193 -19.23 15.09 5.65
N VAL A 194 -18.14 15.77 5.32
CA VAL A 194 -18.13 16.79 4.25
C VAL A 194 -18.50 16.16 2.91
N ILE A 195 -17.85 15.05 2.56
CA ILE A 195 -18.06 14.38 1.25
C ILE A 195 -19.40 13.66 1.15
N GLU A 196 -20.10 13.45 2.26
CA GLU A 196 -21.50 12.98 2.26
C GLU A 196 -22.50 14.09 1.93
N ASN A 197 -22.20 15.33 2.35
CA ASN A 197 -23.16 16.45 2.31
C ASN A 197 -22.91 17.46 1.20
N VAL A 198 -21.68 17.51 0.66
CA VAL A 198 -21.28 18.47 -0.37
C VAL A 198 -20.85 17.72 -1.61
N ARG A 199 -21.49 18.04 -2.75
CA ARG A 199 -21.07 17.59 -4.08
C ARG A 199 -20.90 18.79 -4.98
N ALA A 200 -19.65 19.16 -5.22
CA ALA A 200 -19.31 20.22 -6.16
C ALA A 200 -18.03 19.83 -6.90
N PRO A 201 -18.01 19.91 -8.24
CA PRO A 201 -16.77 19.74 -8.97
C PRO A 201 -15.80 20.86 -8.62
N SER A 202 -14.52 20.53 -8.55
CA SER A 202 -13.43 21.49 -8.47
C SER A 202 -13.33 22.21 -9.83
N LEU A 203 -13.45 23.53 -9.79
CA LEU A 203 -13.42 24.35 -11.00
C LEU A 203 -12.06 25.05 -11.17
N ARG A 204 -11.11 24.84 -10.25
CA ARG A 204 -9.84 25.59 -10.18
C ARG A 204 -8.63 24.71 -9.92
N LYS A 205 -7.48 25.15 -10.43
CA LYS A 205 -6.17 24.57 -10.11
C LYS A 205 -5.76 24.94 -8.69
N CYS A 206 -4.92 24.11 -8.06
CA CYS A 206 -4.49 24.32 -6.69
C CYS A 206 -3.42 25.41 -6.66
N GLU A 207 -3.82 26.62 -6.26
CA GLU A 207 -2.90 27.77 -6.23
C GLU A 207 -1.88 27.65 -5.10
N HIS A 208 -2.25 27.03 -3.97
CA HIS A 208 -1.41 26.90 -2.79
C HIS A 208 -1.46 25.48 -2.23
N LEU A 209 -0.33 24.77 -2.27
CA LEU A 209 -0.22 23.43 -1.69
C LEU A 209 0.38 23.51 -0.28
N PRO A 210 -0.27 22.95 0.75
CA PRO A 210 0.32 22.83 2.08
C PRO A 210 1.61 22.02 2.04
N GLN A 211 2.47 22.21 3.04
CA GLN A 211 3.70 21.45 3.18
C GLN A 211 3.36 19.95 3.30
N ARG A 212 3.94 19.11 2.41
CA ARG A 212 3.61 17.67 2.25
C ARG A 212 2.19 17.38 1.72
N GLY A 213 1.59 18.36 1.04
CA GLY A 213 0.37 18.19 0.28
C GLY A 213 0.54 17.17 -0.85
N ARG A 214 -0.42 16.25 -0.98
CA ARG A 214 -0.48 15.26 -2.05
C ARG A 214 -1.76 15.46 -2.82
N VAL A 215 -1.62 15.94 -4.05
CA VAL A 215 -2.75 16.21 -4.95
C VAL A 215 -3.23 14.91 -5.57
N ILE A 216 -4.53 14.66 -5.46
CA ILE A 216 -5.24 13.54 -6.05
C ILE A 216 -6.38 14.11 -6.90
N THR A 217 -6.26 14.00 -8.22
CA THR A 217 -7.27 14.47 -9.17
C THR A 217 -8.12 13.31 -9.64
N PHE A 218 -9.44 13.46 -9.63
CA PHE A 218 -10.36 12.52 -10.28
C PHE A 218 -10.88 13.15 -11.56
N SER A 219 -10.65 12.50 -12.69
CA SER A 219 -11.04 13.03 -14.00
C SER A 219 -11.24 11.90 -14.99
N LYS A 220 -12.17 12.06 -15.94
CA LYS A 220 -12.34 11.13 -17.06
C LYS A 220 -11.18 11.17 -18.08
N SER A 221 -10.34 12.21 -18.02
CA SER A 221 -9.14 12.35 -18.85
C SER A 221 -8.01 12.97 -18.04
N CYS A 222 -6.86 12.28 -17.99
CA CYS A 222 -5.68 12.70 -17.24
C CYS A 222 -4.58 13.35 -18.13
N GLU A 223 -4.97 14.25 -19.05
CA GLU A 223 -4.01 14.93 -19.94
C GLU A 223 -3.09 15.94 -19.21
N SER A 224 -3.62 16.67 -18.22
CA SER A 224 -2.86 17.67 -17.45
C SER A 224 -3.29 17.66 -16.00
N PHE A 225 -2.39 17.23 -15.11
CA PHE A 225 -2.67 17.07 -13.69
C PHE A 225 -1.39 17.20 -12.84
N GLU A 226 -1.60 17.44 -11.55
CA GLU A 226 -0.53 17.47 -10.54
C GLU A 226 -0.67 16.28 -9.60
N GLY A 227 0.45 15.73 -9.14
CA GLY A 227 0.42 14.59 -8.22
C GLY A 227 -0.01 13.29 -8.92
N ILE A 228 -1.19 12.80 -8.55
CA ILE A 228 -1.78 11.56 -9.06
C ILE A 228 -3.14 11.91 -9.68
N CYS A 229 -3.41 11.38 -10.88
CA CYS A 229 -4.72 11.47 -11.51
C CYS A 229 -5.35 10.09 -11.62
N ILE A 230 -6.63 10.00 -11.31
CA ILE A 230 -7.40 8.76 -11.25
C ILE A 230 -8.59 8.91 -12.20
N GLU A 231 -8.63 8.05 -13.20
CA GLU A 231 -9.81 7.84 -14.02
C GLU A 231 -10.75 6.90 -13.25
N PRO A 232 -11.99 7.32 -12.94
CA PRO A 232 -12.98 6.47 -12.29
C PRO A 232 -13.14 5.13 -13.03
N PRO A 233 -13.46 4.04 -12.33
CA PRO A 233 -13.52 2.73 -12.94
C PRO A 233 -14.60 2.67 -14.03
N LEU A 234 -14.34 1.91 -15.08
CA LEU A 234 -15.37 1.56 -16.06
C LEU A 234 -16.36 0.57 -15.43
N MET A 235 -17.42 0.20 -16.17
CA MET A 235 -18.42 -0.80 -15.72
C MET A 235 -17.82 -2.12 -15.18
N SER A 236 -16.58 -2.45 -15.55
CA SER A 236 -15.84 -3.64 -15.09
C SER A 236 -15.23 -3.51 -13.69
N GLY A 237 -15.38 -2.38 -13.00
CA GLY A 237 -14.81 -2.13 -11.68
C GLY A 237 -13.30 -1.82 -11.68
N VAL A 238 -12.68 -1.74 -12.86
CA VAL A 238 -11.25 -1.44 -13.06
C VAL A 238 -11.10 -0.06 -13.67
N GLY A 239 -10.11 0.71 -13.20
CA GLY A 239 -9.79 2.03 -13.73
C GLY A 239 -8.30 2.23 -13.97
N ASN A 240 -7.95 3.41 -14.49
CA ASN A 240 -6.56 3.81 -14.71
C ASN A 240 -6.15 4.91 -13.73
N ALA A 241 -4.90 4.86 -13.30
CA ALA A 241 -4.26 5.90 -12.52
C ALA A 241 -2.94 6.31 -13.19
N TYR A 242 -2.60 7.57 -13.03
CA TYR A 242 -1.46 8.20 -13.66
C TYR A 242 -0.69 8.99 -12.61
N ILE A 243 0.64 8.92 -12.69
CA ILE A 243 1.52 9.70 -11.82
C ILE A 243 2.18 10.78 -12.66
N SER A 244 2.12 12.02 -12.18
CA SER A 244 2.67 13.17 -12.88
C SER A 244 4.18 12.99 -13.10
N GLY A 245 4.64 13.24 -14.33
CA GLY A 245 6.04 13.04 -14.71
C GLY A 245 6.47 11.58 -14.91
N THR A 246 5.51 10.66 -15.02
CA THR A 246 5.72 9.27 -15.48
C THR A 246 4.91 9.01 -16.75
N ARG A 247 5.37 8.08 -17.59
CA ARG A 247 4.62 7.65 -18.80
C ARG A 247 3.86 6.33 -18.59
N ARG A 248 4.02 5.72 -17.42
CA ARG A 248 3.40 4.44 -17.09
C ARG A 248 1.94 4.68 -16.71
N VAL A 249 1.05 3.90 -17.30
CA VAL A 249 -0.35 3.81 -16.88
C VAL A 249 -0.44 2.72 -15.83
N PHE A 250 -1.04 3.03 -14.69
CA PHE A 250 -1.27 2.08 -13.61
C PHE A 250 -2.73 1.65 -13.67
N VAL A 251 -2.98 0.35 -13.79
CA VAL A 251 -4.34 -0.18 -13.78
C VAL A 251 -4.68 -0.55 -12.33
N TYR A 252 -5.81 -0.07 -11.81
CA TYR A 252 -6.25 -0.36 -10.45
C TYR A 252 -7.58 -1.11 -10.46
N LYS A 253 -7.71 -2.11 -9.58
CA LYS A 253 -8.92 -2.93 -9.41
C LYS A 253 -9.57 -2.77 -8.04
N ASP A 254 -8.82 -2.22 -7.09
CA ASP A 254 -9.25 -2.09 -5.71
C ASP A 254 -8.71 -0.79 -5.09
N PRO A 255 -9.30 -0.31 -3.98
CA PRO A 255 -8.82 0.88 -3.29
C PRO A 255 -7.37 0.76 -2.81
N ILE A 256 -6.88 -0.45 -2.49
CA ILE A 256 -5.51 -0.64 -2.01
C ILE A 256 -4.49 -0.28 -3.10
N ASP A 257 -4.77 -0.60 -4.37
CA ASP A 257 -3.93 -0.20 -5.50
C ASP A 257 -3.71 1.33 -5.52
N LEU A 258 -4.79 2.08 -5.34
CA LEU A 258 -4.74 3.53 -5.29
C LEU A 258 -4.05 4.04 -4.01
N ILE A 259 -4.30 3.41 -2.86
CA ILE A 259 -3.61 3.73 -1.60
C ILE A 259 -2.11 3.50 -1.71
N ALA A 260 -1.66 2.43 -2.38
CA ALA A 260 -0.25 2.18 -2.65
C ALA A 260 0.40 3.33 -3.45
N LEU A 261 -0.28 3.81 -4.50
CA LEU A 261 0.16 4.96 -5.29
C LEU A 261 0.18 6.25 -4.45
N ILE A 262 -0.90 6.51 -3.70
CA ILE A 262 -1.05 7.71 -2.85
C ILE A 262 0.03 7.76 -1.77
N ILE A 263 0.27 6.64 -1.06
CA ILE A 263 1.25 6.52 0.02
C ILE A 263 2.68 6.63 -0.52
N GLY A 264 2.99 6.04 -1.67
CA GLY A 264 4.32 6.15 -2.26
C GLY A 264 4.62 7.54 -2.83
N TYR A 265 3.60 8.24 -3.34
CA TYR A 265 3.65 9.59 -3.93
C TYR A 265 4.65 9.74 -5.10
N THR A 266 4.73 10.94 -5.68
CA THR A 266 5.49 11.25 -6.91
C THR A 266 7.01 11.33 -6.71
N LYS A 267 7.51 11.18 -5.47
CA LYS A 267 8.94 11.33 -5.19
C LYS A 267 9.73 10.23 -5.90
N LYS A 268 10.68 10.64 -6.73
CA LYS A 268 11.60 9.74 -7.45
C LYS A 268 12.82 9.41 -6.61
N ASP A 269 13.31 8.19 -6.76
CA ASP A 269 14.61 7.77 -6.25
C ASP A 269 15.76 8.15 -7.19
N VAL A 270 16.98 7.71 -6.85
CA VAL A 270 18.20 7.94 -7.64
C VAL A 270 18.17 7.28 -9.03
N PHE A 271 17.24 6.35 -9.27
CA PHE A 271 17.04 5.65 -10.55
C PHE A 271 15.89 6.25 -11.37
N GLY A 272 15.26 7.33 -10.89
CA GLY A 272 14.13 7.98 -11.56
C GLY A 272 12.80 7.23 -11.44
N ILE A 273 12.74 6.14 -10.66
CA ILE A 273 11.53 5.37 -10.39
C ILE A 273 10.81 6.04 -9.21
N THR A 274 9.49 6.19 -9.33
CA THR A 274 8.70 6.77 -8.24
C THR A 274 8.52 5.76 -7.12
N ARG A 275 8.48 6.22 -5.86
CA ARG A 275 8.19 5.31 -4.75
C ARG A 275 6.77 4.72 -4.86
N ALA A 276 5.80 5.48 -5.37
CA ALA A 276 4.47 4.98 -5.72
C ALA A 276 4.52 3.74 -6.62
N GLU A 277 5.32 3.77 -7.68
CA GLU A 277 5.50 2.63 -8.58
C GLU A 277 6.01 1.39 -7.85
N ARG A 278 7.05 1.54 -7.01
CA ARG A 278 7.61 0.41 -6.24
C ARG A 278 6.60 -0.19 -5.25
N VAL A 279 5.86 0.65 -4.53
CA VAL A 279 4.86 0.19 -3.55
C VAL A 279 3.69 -0.49 -4.26
N PHE A 280 3.26 0.04 -5.40
CA PHE A 280 2.22 -0.55 -6.25
C PHE A 280 2.64 -1.92 -6.81
N ASP A 281 3.85 -2.03 -7.37
CA ASP A 281 4.37 -3.28 -7.91
C ASP A 281 4.57 -4.34 -6.81
N TYR A 282 5.11 -3.93 -5.65
CA TYR A 282 5.18 -4.77 -4.46
C TYR A 282 3.80 -5.29 -4.06
N LYS A 283 2.83 -4.37 -3.92
CA LYS A 283 1.47 -4.72 -3.50
C LYS A 283 0.87 -5.72 -4.46
N ASN A 284 0.93 -5.45 -5.76
CA ASN A 284 0.32 -6.32 -6.76
C ASN A 284 0.94 -7.71 -6.75
N LYS A 285 2.26 -7.81 -6.78
CA LYS A 285 2.92 -9.12 -6.75
C LYS A 285 2.58 -9.90 -5.47
N PHE A 286 2.77 -9.28 -4.31
CA PHE A 286 2.57 -9.97 -3.03
C PHE A 286 1.10 -10.33 -2.80
N PHE A 287 0.17 -9.41 -3.08
CA PHE A 287 -1.26 -9.67 -2.90
C PHE A 287 -1.76 -10.70 -3.91
N SER A 288 -1.26 -10.70 -5.14
CA SER A 288 -1.60 -11.71 -6.14
C SER A 288 -1.25 -13.12 -5.66
N GLU A 289 -0.03 -13.30 -5.14
CA GLU A 289 0.39 -14.59 -4.56
C GLU A 289 -0.51 -15.01 -3.38
N MET A 290 -0.92 -14.05 -2.55
CA MET A 290 -1.80 -14.32 -1.39
C MET A 290 -3.23 -14.65 -1.82
N ILE A 291 -3.78 -13.93 -2.80
CA ILE A 291 -5.09 -14.21 -3.40
C ILE A 291 -5.07 -15.61 -4.02
N SER A 292 -4.04 -15.94 -4.79
CA SER A 292 -3.91 -17.26 -5.40
C SER A 292 -3.93 -18.38 -4.36
N LYS A 293 -3.08 -18.27 -3.32
CA LYS A 293 -3.02 -19.25 -2.23
C LYS A 293 -4.36 -19.37 -1.49
N ALA A 294 -4.99 -18.25 -1.16
CA ALA A 294 -6.28 -18.22 -0.46
C ALA A 294 -7.39 -18.86 -1.32
N ALA A 295 -7.44 -18.54 -2.60
CA ALA A 295 -8.41 -19.07 -3.55
C ALA A 295 -8.24 -20.57 -3.74
N ARG A 296 -7.00 -21.06 -3.85
CA ARG A 296 -6.72 -22.50 -3.93
C ARG A 296 -7.17 -23.25 -2.68
N ILE A 297 -6.84 -22.74 -1.49
CA ILE A 297 -7.27 -23.35 -0.22
C ILE A 297 -8.80 -23.35 -0.11
N SER A 298 -9.44 -22.24 -0.47
CA SER A 298 -10.89 -22.08 -0.39
C SER A 298 -11.61 -22.96 -1.40
N SER A 299 -11.09 -23.10 -2.62
CA SER A 299 -11.60 -24.03 -3.65
C SER A 299 -11.61 -25.47 -3.14
N GLU A 300 -10.48 -25.95 -2.61
CA GLU A 300 -10.41 -27.30 -2.03
C GLU A 300 -11.36 -27.48 -0.84
N ARG A 301 -11.52 -26.45 0.01
CA ARG A 301 -12.51 -26.46 1.09
C ARG A 301 -13.93 -26.59 0.55
N MET A 302 -14.32 -25.80 -0.46
CA MET A 302 -15.66 -25.85 -1.04
C MET A 302 -15.95 -27.22 -1.66
N LYS A 303 -14.97 -27.80 -2.35
CA LYS A 303 -15.05 -29.16 -2.90
C LYS A 303 -15.20 -30.24 -1.82
N LEU A 304 -14.53 -30.07 -0.67
CA LEU A 304 -14.71 -30.97 0.46
C LEU A 304 -16.13 -30.86 1.02
N ILE A 305 -16.62 -29.63 1.25
CA ILE A 305 -17.97 -29.38 1.77
C ILE A 305 -19.04 -29.92 0.81
N GLU A 306 -18.88 -29.74 -0.49
CA GLU A 306 -19.77 -30.27 -1.53
C GLU A 306 -20.09 -31.77 -1.32
N ASN A 307 -19.10 -32.58 -0.91
CA ASN A 307 -19.27 -34.00 -0.68
C ASN A 307 -20.15 -34.34 0.54
N PHE A 308 -20.32 -33.40 1.46
CA PHE A 308 -21.14 -33.57 2.67
C PHE A 308 -22.53 -32.93 2.53
N VAL A 309 -22.77 -32.13 1.50
CA VAL A 309 -24.06 -31.49 1.23
C VAL A 309 -24.92 -32.44 0.37
N PRO A 310 -26.18 -32.69 0.77
CA PRO A 310 -27.05 -33.58 0.01
C PRO A 310 -27.37 -32.99 -1.36
N GLY A 311 -27.37 -33.85 -2.38
CA GLY A 311 -27.75 -33.46 -3.73
C GLY A 311 -29.26 -33.29 -3.91
N GLN A 312 -29.67 -32.69 -5.03
CA GLN A 312 -31.08 -32.51 -5.36
C GLN A 312 -31.83 -33.86 -5.40
N ASP A 313 -31.24 -34.89 -6.03
CA ASP A 313 -31.80 -36.25 -6.10
C ASP A 313 -31.97 -36.90 -4.72
N GLU A 314 -31.01 -36.68 -3.80
CA GLU A 314 -31.06 -37.23 -2.44
C GLU A 314 -32.16 -36.58 -1.60
N CYS A 315 -32.44 -35.31 -1.87
CA CYS A 315 -33.52 -34.56 -1.23
C CYS A 315 -34.90 -34.84 -1.82
N GLU A 316 -34.99 -35.11 -3.12
CA GLU A 316 -36.22 -35.62 -3.72
C GLU A 316 -36.58 -36.99 -3.13
N ALA A 317 -35.58 -37.83 -2.84
CA ALA A 317 -35.76 -39.10 -2.14
C ALA A 317 -36.04 -38.93 -0.62
N ASN A 318 -35.57 -37.86 0.01
CA ASN A 318 -35.75 -37.58 1.43
C ASN A 318 -36.15 -36.11 1.68
N PRO A 319 -37.46 -35.77 1.64
CA PRO A 319 -37.93 -34.38 1.77
C PRO A 319 -37.67 -33.75 3.16
N GLY A 320 -37.12 -34.50 4.12
CA GLY A 320 -36.65 -33.98 5.41
C GLY A 320 -35.21 -33.43 5.39
N LEU A 321 -34.44 -33.66 4.32
CA LEU A 321 -33.11 -33.09 4.14
C LEU A 321 -33.23 -31.58 3.81
N LYS A 322 -32.41 -30.77 4.49
CA LYS A 322 -32.28 -29.34 4.23
C LYS A 322 -31.08 -29.09 3.29
N ASN A 323 -31.03 -27.90 2.68
CA ASN A 323 -29.86 -27.37 1.96
C ASN A 323 -29.48 -28.06 0.63
N CYS A 324 -30.46 -28.70 -0.02
CA CYS A 324 -30.31 -29.51 -1.24
C CYS A 324 -29.81 -28.76 -2.48
N TYR A 325 -30.04 -27.45 -2.51
CA TYR A 325 -29.64 -26.55 -3.59
C TYR A 325 -28.23 -25.99 -3.39
N CYS A 326 -27.56 -26.29 -2.27
CA CYS A 326 -26.26 -25.71 -1.95
C CYS A 326 -25.09 -26.50 -2.53
N LYS A 327 -25.32 -27.76 -2.88
CA LYS A 327 -24.29 -28.60 -3.51
C LYS A 327 -23.78 -27.99 -4.81
N ASP A 328 -24.69 -27.54 -5.68
CA ASP A 328 -24.29 -26.95 -6.96
C ASP A 328 -23.63 -25.58 -6.80
N VAL A 329 -24.07 -24.78 -5.81
CA VAL A 329 -23.43 -23.49 -5.49
C VAL A 329 -22.01 -23.71 -4.95
N TYR A 330 -21.80 -24.73 -4.10
CA TYR A 330 -20.46 -25.11 -3.63
C TYR A 330 -19.55 -25.59 -4.75
N ARG A 331 -20.08 -26.39 -5.69
CA ARG A 331 -19.35 -26.84 -6.88
C ARG A 331 -18.92 -25.66 -7.74
N GLU A 332 -19.87 -24.79 -8.09
CA GLU A 332 -19.59 -23.61 -8.91
C GLU A 332 -18.59 -22.68 -8.24
N LEU A 333 -18.77 -22.40 -6.94
CA LEU A 333 -17.83 -21.58 -6.18
C LEU A 333 -16.43 -22.21 -6.14
N SER A 334 -16.33 -23.53 -5.98
CA SER A 334 -15.06 -24.25 -6.05
C SER A 334 -14.34 -24.03 -7.39
N ASP A 335 -15.05 -24.15 -8.51
CA ASP A 335 -14.50 -23.99 -9.85
C ASP A 335 -14.08 -22.54 -10.14
N VAL A 336 -14.89 -21.58 -9.68
CA VAL A 336 -14.58 -20.15 -9.79
C VAL A 336 -13.34 -19.80 -8.96
N LEU A 337 -13.24 -20.28 -7.72
CA LEU A 337 -12.07 -20.07 -6.88
C LEU A 337 -10.81 -20.76 -7.43
N HIS A 338 -10.96 -21.92 -8.07
CA HIS A 338 -9.86 -22.55 -8.79
C HIS A 338 -9.36 -21.64 -9.93
N THR A 339 -10.29 -21.05 -10.67
CA THR A 339 -9.99 -20.09 -11.75
C THR A 339 -9.31 -18.83 -11.21
N VAL A 340 -9.77 -18.29 -10.07
CA VAL A 340 -9.08 -17.18 -9.38
C VAL A 340 -7.63 -17.54 -9.08
N SER A 341 -7.36 -18.75 -8.58
CA SER A 341 -5.99 -19.17 -8.26
C SER A 341 -5.07 -19.20 -9.48
N GLN A 342 -5.57 -19.70 -10.62
CA GLN A 342 -4.79 -19.76 -11.87
C GLN A 342 -4.50 -18.37 -12.43
N ILE A 343 -5.49 -17.47 -12.40
CA ILE A 343 -5.33 -16.11 -12.91
C ILE A 343 -4.40 -15.31 -11.99
N ALA A 344 -4.44 -15.54 -10.67
CA ALA A 344 -3.62 -14.82 -9.70
C ALA A 344 -2.17 -15.29 -9.63
N ASP A 345 -1.87 -16.47 -10.18
CA ASP A 345 -0.49 -16.92 -10.36
C ASP A 345 0.21 -16.23 -11.54
N SER A 346 -0.54 -15.71 -12.52
CA SER A 346 0.03 -14.87 -13.58
C SER A 346 0.11 -13.43 -13.11
N ASP A 347 1.32 -12.91 -12.89
CA ASP A 347 1.56 -11.48 -12.59
C ASP A 347 0.67 -10.60 -13.49
N TYR A 348 -0.29 -9.89 -12.89
CA TYR A 348 -1.32 -9.08 -13.57
C TYR A 348 -0.75 -7.86 -14.28
N ASN A 349 -0.02 -8.09 -15.37
CA ASN A 349 0.71 -7.06 -16.09
C ASN A 349 -0.13 -6.34 -17.15
N SER A 350 -1.35 -6.81 -17.44
CA SER A 350 -2.24 -6.22 -18.44
C SER A 350 -3.60 -5.82 -17.86
N PHE A 351 -4.22 -4.80 -18.49
CA PHE A 351 -5.57 -4.34 -18.15
C PHE A 351 -6.60 -5.47 -18.27
N GLN A 352 -6.46 -6.33 -19.29
CA GLN A 352 -7.38 -7.45 -19.52
C GLN A 352 -7.29 -8.50 -18.41
N ASP A 353 -6.08 -8.81 -17.94
CA ASP A 353 -5.90 -9.78 -16.85
C ASP A 353 -6.50 -9.25 -15.54
N MET A 354 -6.35 -7.95 -15.26
CA MET A 354 -6.97 -7.33 -14.08
C MET A 354 -8.49 -7.29 -14.15
N VAL A 355 -9.06 -6.98 -15.32
CA VAL A 355 -10.52 -7.04 -15.53
C VAL A 355 -11.02 -8.46 -15.29
N LYS A 356 -10.36 -9.46 -15.89
CA LYS A 356 -10.74 -10.86 -15.72
C LYS A 356 -10.68 -11.29 -14.26
N LEU A 357 -9.64 -10.90 -13.52
CA LEU A 357 -9.57 -11.17 -12.08
C LEU A 357 -10.73 -10.49 -11.33
N SER A 358 -10.95 -9.20 -11.57
CA SER A 358 -12.01 -8.42 -10.91
C SER A 358 -13.38 -9.08 -11.09
N GLU A 359 -13.73 -9.43 -12.33
CA GLU A 359 -14.99 -10.12 -12.66
C GLU A 359 -15.08 -11.49 -11.97
N THR A 360 -13.99 -12.27 -11.98
CA THR A 360 -13.97 -13.61 -11.36
C THR A 360 -14.09 -13.52 -9.83
N LEU A 361 -13.47 -12.51 -9.19
CA LEU A 361 -13.61 -12.25 -7.76
C LEU A 361 -15.03 -11.81 -7.39
N SER A 362 -15.65 -10.95 -8.20
CA SER A 362 -17.05 -10.54 -8.01
C SER A 362 -17.98 -11.75 -8.06
N HIS A 363 -17.82 -12.60 -9.08
CA HIS A 363 -18.63 -13.82 -9.23
C HIS A 363 -18.44 -14.78 -8.03
N ALA A 364 -17.20 -14.95 -7.56
CA ALA A 364 -16.93 -15.75 -6.36
C ALA A 364 -17.63 -15.19 -5.12
N ASN A 365 -17.61 -13.86 -4.94
CA ASN A 365 -18.30 -13.21 -3.84
C ASN A 365 -19.82 -13.39 -3.96
N GLU A 366 -20.41 -13.19 -5.14
CA GLU A 366 -21.85 -13.37 -5.38
C GLU A 366 -22.30 -14.80 -5.02
N LEU A 367 -21.58 -15.82 -5.47
CA LEU A 367 -21.86 -17.21 -5.12
C LEU A 367 -21.73 -17.47 -3.61
N TYR A 368 -20.74 -16.85 -2.94
CA TYR A 368 -20.60 -16.96 -1.49
C TYR A 368 -21.77 -16.29 -0.74
N GLN A 369 -22.22 -15.12 -1.19
CA GLN A 369 -23.40 -14.46 -0.62
C GLN A 369 -24.65 -15.33 -0.78
N VAL A 370 -24.82 -16.01 -1.92
CA VAL A 370 -25.93 -16.97 -2.11
C VAL A 370 -25.86 -18.11 -1.07
N LEU A 371 -24.67 -18.60 -0.72
CA LEU A 371 -24.54 -19.59 0.35
C LEU A 371 -24.96 -19.03 1.72
N ILE A 372 -24.56 -17.80 2.03
CA ILE A 372 -24.92 -17.11 3.29
C ILE A 372 -26.44 -16.90 3.37
N GLU A 373 -27.03 -16.25 2.35
CA GLU A 373 -28.45 -15.89 2.32
C GLU A 373 -29.36 -17.11 2.48
N ARG A 374 -28.91 -18.26 1.98
CA ARG A 374 -29.65 -19.51 2.07
C ARG A 374 -29.31 -20.35 3.30
N GLY A 375 -28.47 -19.85 4.21
CA GLY A 375 -28.09 -20.54 5.44
C GLY A 375 -27.29 -21.82 5.20
N CYS A 376 -26.53 -21.84 4.11
CA CYS A 376 -25.68 -22.95 3.71
C CYS A 376 -24.22 -22.77 4.03
N GLU A 377 -23.81 -21.61 4.54
CA GLU A 377 -22.46 -21.40 5.01
C GLU A 377 -22.15 -22.36 6.17
N TYR A 378 -21.35 -23.38 5.90
CA TYR A 378 -20.84 -24.29 6.93
C TYR A 378 -19.53 -23.75 7.52
N GLU A 379 -19.56 -23.43 8.82
CA GLU A 379 -18.34 -23.37 9.62
C GLU A 379 -17.79 -24.80 9.74
N VAL A 380 -16.57 -25.02 9.28
CA VAL A 380 -15.85 -26.30 9.43
C VAL A 380 -14.73 -26.10 10.44
#